data_AF-A0A6L7PAL6-F1
#
_entry.id   AF-A0A6L7PAL6-F1
#
_cell.length_a   1.000
_cell.length_b   1.000
_cell.length_c   1.000
_cell.angle_alpha   90.00
_cell.angle_beta   90.00
_cell.angle_gamma   90.00
#
_symmetry.space_group_name_H-M   'P 1'
#
loop_
_entity.id
_entity.type
_entity.pdbx_description
1 polymer ?
#
loop_
_entity_poly.entity_id
_entity_poly.type
_entity_poly.pdbx_seq_one_letter_code
_entity_poly.pdbx_strand_id
1 'polypeptide(L)'
;MALWARSRRLQGYALLLAVPVLWTTATIVLAGAGDHVGPIPAAGLRVPVGAALLMALLLLTRRRELESAVRRRRDMITIAGAGIAGIVIASLLFVYALFDAGAARTAVLTSTSPLFAIPLAIVFLGERLTRYVLLGTALSVVGIIVVVSF
;
A
#
# COMPACT_ATOMS: atom_id res chain seq x y z
N MET A 1 -1.09 -34.43 6.77
CA MET A 1 -0.64 -33.26 5.96
C MET A 1 -1.79 -32.38 5.44
N ALA A 2 -2.94 -32.92 5.01
CA ALA A 2 -4.06 -32.11 4.47
C ALA A 2 -4.73 -31.13 5.47
N LEU A 3 -4.84 -31.47 6.75
CA LEU A 3 -5.44 -30.60 7.78
C LEU A 3 -4.59 -29.37 8.11
N TRP A 4 -3.26 -29.50 8.02
CA TRP A 4 -2.31 -28.38 8.19
C TRP A 4 -2.40 -27.36 7.04
N ALA A 5 -2.59 -27.85 5.81
CA ALA A 5 -2.81 -27.00 4.65
C ALA A 5 -4.15 -26.25 4.71
N ARG A 6 -5.21 -26.89 5.24
CA ARG A 6 -6.53 -26.27 5.42
C ARG A 6 -6.52 -25.17 6.49
N SER A 7 -5.84 -25.39 7.62
CA SER A 7 -5.69 -24.38 8.69
C SER A 7 -4.92 -23.13 8.23
N ARG A 8 -3.81 -23.32 7.51
CA ARG A 8 -3.05 -22.19 6.92
C ARG A 8 -3.83 -21.43 5.85
N ARG A 9 -4.71 -22.10 5.08
CA ARG A 9 -5.59 -21.43 4.10
C ARG A 9 -6.64 -20.57 4.78
N LEU A 10 -7.28 -21.06 5.83
CA LEU A 10 -8.24 -20.28 6.62
C LEU A 10 -7.59 -19.05 7.26
N GLN A 11 -6.38 -19.20 7.82
CA GLN A 11 -5.58 -18.08 8.32
C GLN A 11 -5.27 -17.08 7.20
N GLY A 12 -4.90 -17.56 6.00
CA GLY A 12 -4.66 -16.71 4.84
C GLY A 12 -5.90 -15.90 4.43
N TYR A 13 -7.07 -16.53 4.32
CA TYR A 13 -8.32 -15.83 3.99
C TYR A 13 -8.72 -14.81 5.07
N ALA A 14 -8.56 -15.16 6.35
CA ALA A 14 -8.84 -14.24 7.45
C ALA A 14 -7.92 -13.01 7.40
N LEU A 15 -6.62 -13.19 7.13
CA LEU A 15 -5.67 -12.09 6.97
C LEU A 15 -6.01 -11.22 5.75
N LEU A 16 -6.42 -11.84 4.63
CA LEU A 16 -6.84 -11.10 3.42
C LEU A 16 -8.05 -10.22 3.66
N LEU A 17 -8.98 -10.63 4.52
CA LEU A 17 -10.15 -9.82 4.90
C LEU A 17 -9.83 -8.78 5.98
N ALA A 18 -8.88 -9.09 6.88
CA ALA A 18 -8.48 -8.17 7.94
C ALA A 18 -7.80 -6.90 7.38
N VAL A 19 -6.94 -7.06 6.36
CA VAL A 19 -6.20 -5.94 5.74
C VAL A 19 -7.12 -4.80 5.26
N PRO A 20 -8.14 -5.02 4.42
CA PRO A 20 -9.01 -3.94 3.95
C PRO A 20 -9.83 -3.32 5.07
N VAL A 21 -10.28 -4.11 6.06
CA VAL A 21 -11.00 -3.57 7.22
C VAL A 21 -10.11 -2.63 8.03
N LEU A 22 -8.89 -3.06 8.34
CA LEU A 22 -7.91 -2.23 9.07
C LEU A 22 -7.56 -0.97 8.28
N TRP A 23 -7.34 -1.10 6.97
CA TRP A 23 -6.98 0.02 6.10
C TRP A 23 -8.11 1.06 6.00
N THR A 24 -9.34 0.61 5.76
CA THR A 24 -10.50 1.51 5.65
C THR A 24 -10.81 2.18 6.98
N THR A 25 -10.77 1.43 8.09
CA THR A 25 -10.97 2.00 9.43
C THR A 25 -9.92 3.07 9.73
N ALA A 26 -8.64 2.76 9.50
CA ALA A 26 -7.55 3.71 9.70
C ALA A 26 -7.69 4.97 8.81
N THR A 27 -8.16 4.80 7.58
CA THR A 27 -8.36 5.91 6.63
C THR A 27 -9.50 6.83 7.08
N ILE A 28 -10.62 6.28 7.54
CA ILE A 28 -11.76 7.07 8.04
C ILE A 28 -11.36 7.84 9.31
N VAL A 29 -10.67 7.17 10.25
CA VAL A 29 -10.16 7.82 11.46
C VAL A 29 -9.19 8.94 11.11
N LEU A 30 -8.28 8.70 10.17
CA LEU A 30 -7.32 9.70 9.73
C LEU A 30 -8.01 10.89 9.06
N ALA A 31 -9.02 10.65 8.21
CA ALA A 31 -9.80 11.72 7.58
C ALA A 31 -10.46 12.64 8.62
N GLY A 32 -11.01 12.08 9.71
CA GLY A 32 -11.59 12.85 10.81
C GLY A 32 -10.57 13.63 11.65
N ALA A 33 -9.28 13.28 11.57
CA ALA A 33 -8.22 14.00 12.26
C ALA A 33 -7.73 15.25 11.48
N GLY A 34 -8.15 15.43 10.22
CA GLY A 34 -7.69 16.51 9.34
C GLY A 34 -7.96 17.92 9.89
N ASP A 35 -9.05 18.10 10.63
CA ASP A 35 -9.41 19.39 11.25
C ASP A 35 -8.47 19.78 12.40
N HIS A 36 -7.75 18.81 12.97
CA HIS A 36 -6.92 18.99 14.17
C HIS A 36 -5.42 18.89 13.86
N VAL A 37 -5.04 18.20 12.78
CA VAL A 37 -3.66 17.90 12.42
C VAL A 37 -3.44 18.18 10.95
N GLY A 38 -2.43 18.97 10.60
CA GLY A 38 -2.06 19.20 9.21
C GLY A 38 -1.55 17.94 8.49
N PRO A 39 -1.57 17.90 7.14
CA PRO A 39 -1.22 16.72 6.37
C PRO A 39 0.24 16.29 6.52
N ILE A 40 1.16 17.24 6.69
CA ILE A 40 2.60 16.97 6.87
C ILE A 40 2.86 16.28 8.22
N PRO A 41 2.43 16.81 9.38
CA PRO A 41 2.56 16.09 10.66
C PRO A 41 1.89 14.72 10.67
N ALA A 42 0.69 14.60 10.08
CA ALA A 42 -0.05 13.34 10.01
C ALA A 42 0.71 12.26 9.23
N ALA A 43 1.21 12.58 8.03
CA ALA A 43 2.03 11.65 7.25
C ALA A 43 3.42 11.43 7.90
N GLY A 44 4.00 12.49 8.47
CA GLY A 44 5.30 12.51 9.13
C GLY A 44 5.37 11.70 10.41
N LEU A 45 4.26 11.41 11.07
CA LEU A 45 4.19 10.44 12.16
C LEU A 45 3.84 9.04 11.65
N ARG A 46 2.88 8.94 10.74
CA ARG A 46 2.39 7.66 10.21
C ARG A 46 3.50 6.78 9.64
N VAL A 47 4.35 7.35 8.77
CA VAL A 47 5.37 6.57 8.06
C VAL A 47 6.53 6.16 8.99
N PRO A 48 7.14 7.05 9.79
CA PRO A 48 8.24 6.66 10.66
C PRO A 48 7.84 5.71 11.78
N VAL A 49 6.65 5.87 12.37
CA VAL A 49 6.16 4.93 13.40
C VAL A 49 5.98 3.54 12.79
N GLY A 50 5.35 3.45 11.62
CA GLY A 50 5.22 2.17 10.90
C GLY A 50 6.57 1.55 10.55
N ALA A 51 7.51 2.35 10.06
CA ALA A 51 8.87 1.91 9.74
C ALA A 51 9.61 1.41 10.99
N ALA A 52 9.51 2.11 12.12
CA ALA A 52 10.13 1.71 13.38
C ALA A 52 9.57 0.39 13.92
N LEU A 53 8.25 0.21 13.88
CA LEU A 53 7.60 -1.03 14.30
C LEU A 53 7.99 -2.22 13.40
N LEU A 54 8.01 -2.01 12.08
CA LEU A 54 8.47 -3.04 11.14
C LEU A 54 9.95 -3.35 11.34
N MET A 55 10.78 -2.34 11.61
CA MET A 55 12.20 -2.55 11.87
C MET A 55 12.42 -3.32 13.17
N ALA A 56 11.70 -3.00 14.25
CA ALA A 56 11.75 -3.76 15.48
C ALA A 56 11.35 -5.23 15.25
N LEU A 57 10.26 -5.47 14.50
CA LEU A 57 9.84 -6.82 14.15
C LEU A 57 10.91 -7.58 13.34
N LEU A 58 11.55 -6.93 12.38
CA LEU A 58 12.60 -7.53 11.56
C LEU A 58 13.86 -7.83 12.37
N LEU A 59 14.22 -6.97 13.32
CA LEU A 59 15.34 -7.22 14.25
C LEU A 59 15.08 -8.43 15.15
N LEU A 60 13.83 -8.65 15.56
CA LEU A 60 13.43 -9.77 16.41
C LEU A 60 13.27 -11.09 15.66
N THR A 61 12.82 -11.05 14.40
CA THR A 61 12.44 -12.27 13.65
C THR A 61 13.41 -12.64 12.53
N ARG A 62 14.10 -11.65 11.94
CA ARG A 62 14.86 -11.81 10.68
C ARG A 62 16.20 -11.06 10.65
N ARG A 63 16.88 -11.00 11.80
CA ARG A 63 18.15 -10.27 11.97
C ARG A 63 19.20 -10.56 10.89
N ARG A 64 19.37 -11.84 10.51
CA ARG A 64 20.36 -12.25 9.49
C ARG A 64 20.04 -11.71 8.08
N GLU A 65 18.77 -11.67 7.71
CA GLU A 65 18.34 -11.09 6.41
C GLU A 65 18.58 -9.58 6.39
N LEU A 66 18.27 -8.90 7.49
CA LEU A 66 18.54 -7.46 7.64
C LEU A 66 20.04 -7.13 7.54
N GLU A 67 20.89 -7.88 8.24
CA GLU A 67 22.35 -7.72 8.15
C GLU A 67 22.85 -7.89 6.71
N SER A 68 22.32 -8.86 5.97
CA SER A 68 22.69 -9.08 4.58
C SER A 68 22.26 -7.93 3.65
N ALA A 69 21.07 -7.38 3.87
CA ALA A 69 20.52 -6.27 3.08
C ALA A 69 21.28 -4.95 3.31
N VAL A 70 21.64 -4.67 4.56
CA VAL A 70 22.39 -3.44 4.93
C VAL A 70 23.85 -3.51 4.46
N ARG A 71 24.42 -4.72 4.38
CA ARG A 71 25.83 -4.92 3.98
C ARG A 71 26.08 -4.59 2.50
N ARG A 72 25.08 -4.71 1.63
CA ARG A 72 25.19 -4.37 0.21
C ARG A 72 24.70 -2.94 -0.03
N ARG A 73 25.63 -2.02 -0.35
CA ARG A 73 25.29 -0.62 -0.65
C ARG A 73 24.21 -0.47 -1.72
N ARG A 74 24.24 -1.32 -2.76
CA ARG A 74 23.24 -1.32 -3.83
C ARG A 74 21.84 -1.59 -3.31
N ASP A 75 21.69 -2.63 -2.49
CA ASP A 75 20.39 -3.04 -1.94
C ASP A 75 19.85 -1.95 -1.00
N MET A 76 20.72 -1.32 -0.21
CA MET A 76 20.34 -0.21 0.66
C MET A 76 19.87 1.02 -0.12
N ILE A 77 20.52 1.38 -1.24
CA ILE A 77 20.08 2.47 -2.11
C ILE A 77 18.73 2.13 -2.75
N THR A 78 18.55 0.89 -3.23
CA THR A 78 17.28 0.47 -3.83
C THR A 78 16.14 0.50 -2.81
N ILE A 79 16.35 0.01 -1.59
CA ILE A 79 15.35 0.04 -0.51
C ILE A 79 15.03 1.47 -0.11
N ALA A 80 16.04 2.33 0.07
CA ALA A 80 15.84 3.73 0.43
C ALA A 80 15.09 4.49 -0.67
N GLY A 81 15.47 4.30 -1.94
CA GLY A 81 14.80 4.90 -3.08
C GLY A 81 13.34 4.46 -3.21
N ALA A 82 13.08 3.15 -3.10
CA ALA A 82 11.74 2.60 -3.12
C ALA A 82 10.89 3.06 -1.92
N GLY A 83 11.49 3.18 -0.74
CA GLY A 83 10.83 3.67 0.46
C GLY A 83 10.42 5.14 0.36
N ILE A 84 11.33 6.00 -0.12
CA ILE A 84 11.05 7.43 -0.29
C ILE A 84 9.98 7.63 -1.37
N ALA A 85 10.21 7.09 -2.57
CA ALA A 85 9.30 7.28 -3.69
C ALA A 85 7.95 6.58 -3.47
N GLY A 86 7.97 5.33 -3.00
CA GLY A 86 6.80 4.47 -2.91
C GLY A 86 6.01 4.60 -1.62
N ILE A 87 6.61 5.00 -0.50
CA ILE A 87 5.92 5.12 0.79
C ILE A 87 5.85 6.57 1.27
N VAL A 88 6.97 7.29 1.33
CA VAL A 88 6.97 8.65 1.92
C VAL A 88 6.18 9.63 1.06
N ILE A 89 6.51 9.73 -0.23
CA ILE A 89 5.83 10.62 -1.17
C ILE A 89 4.38 10.19 -1.35
N ALA A 90 4.13 8.90 -1.56
CA ALA A 90 2.79 8.36 -1.73
C ALA A 90 1.90 8.61 -0.51
N SER A 91 2.42 8.41 0.72
CA SER A 91 1.67 8.67 1.95
C SER A 91 1.40 10.15 2.15
N LEU A 92 2.33 11.04 1.82
CA LEU A 92 2.10 12.49 1.90
C LEU A 92 0.98 12.90 0.94
N LEU A 93 1.05 12.51 -0.33
CA LEU A 93 0.03 12.81 -1.33
C LEU A 93 -1.33 12.19 -0.96
N PHE A 94 -1.34 10.98 -0.42
CA PHE A 94 -2.55 10.34 0.06
C PHE A 94 -3.21 11.14 1.19
N VAL A 95 -2.43 11.57 2.20
CA VAL A 95 -2.98 12.36 3.32
C VAL A 95 -3.46 13.73 2.86
N TYR A 96 -2.73 14.38 1.94
CA TYR A 96 -3.19 15.62 1.30
C TYR A 96 -4.53 15.43 0.61
N ALA A 97 -4.64 14.44 -0.28
CA ALA A 97 -5.88 14.14 -0.96
C ALA A 97 -7.00 13.75 0.02
N LEU A 98 -6.67 13.08 1.12
CA LEU A 98 -7.61 12.67 2.15
C LEU A 98 -8.20 13.85 2.90
N PHE A 99 -7.38 14.83 3.27
CA PHE A 99 -7.83 16.00 4.02
C PHE A 99 -8.53 17.03 3.14
N ASP A 100 -8.10 17.15 1.88
CA ASP A 100 -8.69 18.12 0.94
C ASP A 100 -9.97 17.59 0.26
N ALA A 101 -9.95 16.35 -0.23
CA ALA A 101 -11.08 15.79 -1.00
C ALA A 101 -12.00 14.87 -0.18
N GLY A 102 -11.57 14.44 1.01
CA GLY A 102 -12.31 13.52 1.87
C GLY A 102 -12.20 12.04 1.46
N ALA A 103 -12.48 11.14 2.42
CA ALA A 103 -12.24 9.70 2.30
C ALA A 103 -12.86 9.04 1.06
N ALA A 104 -14.08 9.42 0.67
CA ALA A 104 -14.77 8.83 -0.47
C ALA A 104 -14.04 9.14 -1.79
N ARG A 105 -13.73 10.41 -2.06
CA ARG A 105 -13.03 10.83 -3.30
C ARG A 105 -11.61 10.29 -3.34
N THR A 106 -10.91 10.28 -2.21
CA THR A 106 -9.56 9.68 -2.13
C THR A 106 -9.60 8.18 -2.40
N ALA A 107 -10.59 7.44 -1.88
CA ALA A 107 -10.73 6.01 -2.12
C ALA A 107 -10.91 5.72 -3.63
N VAL A 108 -11.75 6.49 -4.30
CA VAL A 108 -11.89 6.42 -5.76
C VAL A 108 -10.55 6.71 -6.46
N LEU A 109 -9.89 7.81 -6.10
CA LEU A 109 -8.62 8.19 -6.71
C LEU A 109 -7.58 7.07 -6.57
N THR A 110 -7.44 6.48 -5.38
CA THR A 110 -6.50 5.35 -5.17
C THR A 110 -6.91 4.08 -5.91
N SER A 111 -8.21 3.88 -6.17
CA SER A 111 -8.69 2.76 -6.97
C SER A 111 -8.24 2.86 -8.43
N THR A 112 -7.86 4.05 -8.92
CA THR A 112 -7.25 4.23 -10.25
C THR A 112 -5.82 3.74 -10.35
N SER A 113 -5.19 3.31 -9.24
CA SER A 113 -3.80 2.82 -9.24
C SER A 113 -3.47 1.78 -10.33
N PRO A 114 -4.34 0.84 -10.74
CA PRO A 114 -4.03 -0.11 -11.81
C PRO A 114 -3.75 0.57 -13.16
N LEU A 115 -4.35 1.73 -13.43
CA LEU A 115 -4.12 2.50 -14.66
C LEU A 115 -2.67 2.96 -14.78
N PHE A 116 -2.02 3.24 -13.65
CA PHE A 116 -0.62 3.66 -13.61
C PHE A 116 0.32 2.48 -13.37
N ALA A 117 -0.05 1.57 -12.47
CA ALA A 117 0.79 0.45 -12.07
C ALA A 117 1.11 -0.48 -13.24
N ILE A 118 0.15 -0.72 -14.14
CA ILE A 118 0.33 -1.70 -15.23
C ILE A 118 1.28 -1.20 -16.31
N PRO A 119 1.12 0.01 -16.89
CA PRO A 119 2.11 0.56 -17.81
C PRO A 119 3.51 0.60 -17.20
N LEU A 120 3.61 1.00 -15.92
CA LEU A 120 4.89 1.03 -15.21
C LEU A 120 5.48 -0.38 -15.02
N ALA A 121 4.66 -1.39 -14.70
CA ALA A 121 5.11 -2.77 -14.59
C ALA A 121 5.64 -3.31 -15.94
N ILE A 122 5.01 -2.96 -17.06
CA ILE A 122 5.49 -3.35 -18.39
C ILE A 122 6.85 -2.72 -18.68
N VAL A 123 6.98 -1.41 -18.46
CA VAL A 123 8.19 -0.64 -18.80
C VAL A 123 9.36 -1.00 -17.88
N PHE A 124 9.13 -1.10 -16.57
CA PHE A 124 10.19 -1.24 -15.57
C PHE A 124 10.43 -2.70 -15.13
N LEU A 125 9.40 -3.55 -15.08
CA LEU A 125 9.52 -4.95 -14.66
C LEU A 125 9.55 -5.92 -15.86
N GLY A 126 9.18 -5.48 -17.06
CA GLY A 126 9.15 -6.33 -18.25
C GLY A 126 8.05 -7.41 -18.20
N GLU A 127 7.00 -7.20 -17.41
CA GLU A 127 5.93 -8.18 -17.25
C GLU A 127 5.14 -8.38 -18.55
N ARG A 128 4.85 -9.64 -18.88
CA ARG A 128 4.02 -10.00 -20.04
C ARG A 128 2.55 -9.90 -19.66
N LEU A 129 1.83 -8.97 -20.28
CA LEU A 129 0.39 -8.82 -20.10
C LEU A 129 -0.36 -10.07 -20.57
N THR A 130 -1.08 -10.70 -19.65
CA THR A 130 -2.08 -11.71 -20.01
C THR A 130 -3.42 -11.04 -20.29
N ARG A 131 -4.25 -11.69 -21.13
CA ARG A 131 -5.61 -11.19 -21.42
C ARG A 131 -6.45 -11.00 -20.14
N TYR A 132 -6.19 -11.80 -19.11
CA TYR A 132 -6.86 -11.70 -17.81
C TYR A 132 -6.48 -10.42 -17.04
N VAL A 133 -5.21 -10.01 -17.07
CA VAL A 133 -4.79 -8.74 -16.44
C VAL A 133 -5.46 -7.57 -17.14
N LEU A 134 -5.52 -7.58 -18.47
CA LEU A 134 -6.16 -6.52 -19.25
C LEU A 134 -7.66 -6.43 -18.96
N LEU A 135 -8.37 -7.57 -18.90
CA LEU A 135 -9.78 -7.64 -18.55
C LEU A 135 -10.05 -7.15 -17.12
N GLY A 136 -9.24 -7.59 -16.14
CA GLY A 136 -9.37 -7.15 -14.76
C GLY A 136 -9.15 -5.63 -14.62
N THR A 137 -8.17 -5.09 -15.36
CA THR A 137 -7.92 -3.65 -15.40
C THR A 137 -9.09 -2.89 -15.98
N ALA A 138 -9.61 -3.31 -17.13
CA ALA A 138 -10.77 -2.70 -17.76
C ALA A 138 -11.98 -2.71 -16.82
N LEU A 139 -12.22 -3.83 -16.13
CA LEU A 139 -13.31 -3.96 -15.17
C LEU A 139 -13.14 -3.03 -13.97
N SER A 140 -11.92 -2.91 -13.42
CA SER A 140 -11.61 -1.95 -12.35
C SER A 140 -11.88 -0.51 -12.79
N VAL A 141 -11.48 -0.15 -14.02
CA VAL A 141 -11.72 1.19 -14.58
C VAL A 141 -13.20 1.50 -14.72
N VAL A 142 -13.98 0.55 -15.24
CA VAL A 142 -15.44 0.69 -15.34
C VAL A 142 -16.05 0.87 -13.94
N GLY A 143 -15.64 0.07 -12.96
CA GLY A 143 -16.11 0.20 -11.58
C GLY A 143 -15.82 1.59 -11.00
N ILE A 144 -14.63 2.14 -11.25
CA ILE A 144 -14.26 3.48 -10.80
C ILE A 144 -15.13 4.55 -11.45
N ILE A 145 -15.34 4.48 -12.78
CA ILE A 145 -16.19 5.45 -13.50
C ILE A 145 -17.59 5.45 -12.91
N VAL A 146 -18.15 4.28 -12.63
CA VAL A 146 -19.47 4.15 -11.99
C VAL A 146 -19.48 4.85 -10.64
N VAL A 147 -18.50 4.58 -9.77
CA VAL A 147 -18.46 5.20 -8.42
C VAL A 147 -18.26 6.73 -8.48
N VAL A 148 -17.49 7.26 -9.43
CA VAL A 148 -17.31 8.72 -9.60
C VAL A 148 -18.56 9.42 -10.11
N SER A 149 -19.35 8.74 -10.94
CA SER A 149 -20.48 9.36 -11.63
C SER A 149 -21.74 9.50 -10.77
N PHE A 150 -21.72 8.97 -9.54
CA PHE A 150 -22.79 9.09 -8.54
C PHE A 150 -22.34 9.99 -7.38
#